data_AF-A0A523LFA1-F1
#
_entry.id   AF-A0A523LFA1-F1
#
_cell.length_a   1.000
_cell.length_b   1.000
_cell.length_c   1.000
_cell.angle_alpha   90.00
_cell.angle_beta   90.00
_cell.angle_gamma   90.00
#
_symmetry.space_group_name_H-M   'P 1'
#
loop_
_entity.id
_entity.type
_entity.pdbx_description
1 polymer ?
#
loop_
_entity_poly.entity_id
_entity_poly.type
_entity_poly.pdbx_seq_one_letter_code
_entity_poly.pdbx_strand_id
1 'polypeptide(L)' 'MNCYSEAKHGFANPSGTGYNPIAAEDAWGKTTVFLAGHLQSEQLF' A
#
# COMPACT_ATOMS: atom_id res chain seq x y z
N MET A 1 -12.24 -2.40 5.55
CA MET A 1 -11.25 -3.14 6.35
C MET A 1 -10.11 -3.53 5.42
N ASN A 2 -8.85 -3.13 5.72
CA ASN A 2 -7.68 -3.49 4.90
C ASN A 2 -6.95 -4.67 5.55
N CYS A 3 -7.56 -5.84 5.49
CA CYS A 3 -6.98 -7.08 6.00
C CYS A 3 -6.88 -8.07 4.85
N TYR A 4 -5.70 -8.65 4.65
CA TYR A 4 -5.41 -9.62 3.60
C TYR A 4 -5.22 -10.99 4.26
N SER A 5 -6.27 -11.81 4.32
CA SER A 5 -6.26 -13.07 5.08
C SER A 5 -5.19 -14.05 4.62
N GLU A 6 -4.88 -14.05 3.32
CA GLU A 6 -3.90 -14.94 2.69
C GLU A 6 -2.48 -14.35 2.62
N ALA A 7 -2.28 -13.11 3.09
CA ALA A 7 -0.99 -12.43 3.02
C ALA A 7 -0.17 -12.67 4.30
N LYS A 8 1.09 -13.07 4.13
CA LYS A 8 2.05 -13.23 5.23
C LYS A 8 2.74 -11.90 5.56
N HIS A 9 3.44 -11.87 6.69
CA HIS A 9 4.36 -10.75 6.98
C HIS A 9 5.32 -10.53 5.80
N GLY A 10 5.54 -9.26 5.43
CA GLY A 10 6.39 -8.91 4.29
C GLY A 10 5.75 -9.10 2.92
N PHE A 11 4.41 -9.20 2.81
CA PHE A 11 3.74 -9.43 1.53
C PHE A 11 4.01 -8.38 0.44
N ALA A 12 4.36 -7.16 0.83
CA ALA A 12 4.68 -6.07 -0.08
C ALA A 12 6.16 -6.01 -0.49
N ASN A 13 7.01 -6.94 -0.01
CA ASN A 13 8.44 -6.98 -0.34
C ASN A 13 8.73 -8.03 -1.43
N PRO A 14 9.02 -7.65 -2.69
CA PRO A 14 9.29 -8.58 -3.79
C PRO A 14 10.53 -9.47 -3.61
N SER A 15 11.48 -9.08 -2.77
CA SER A 15 12.66 -9.90 -2.44
C SER A 15 12.46 -10.79 -1.21
N GLY A 16 11.32 -10.67 -0.53
CA GLY A 16 11.00 -11.41 0.69
C GLY A 16 10.29 -12.73 0.43
N THR A 17 10.38 -13.65 1.40
CA THR A 17 9.71 -14.97 1.33
C THR A 17 8.19 -14.90 1.46
N GLY A 18 7.65 -13.76 1.89
CA GLY A 18 6.22 -13.51 2.07
C GLY A 18 5.53 -12.85 0.88
N TYR A 19 6.25 -12.53 -0.21
CA TYR A 19 5.74 -11.71 -1.30
C TYR A 19 4.42 -12.23 -1.86
N ASN A 20 3.41 -11.37 -1.90
CA ASN A 20 2.13 -11.64 -2.53
C ASN A 20 1.79 -10.48 -3.48
N PRO A 21 1.95 -10.64 -4.80
CA PRO A 21 1.81 -9.54 -5.75
C PRO A 21 0.38 -8.96 -5.78
N ILE A 22 -0.64 -9.78 -5.54
CA ILE A 22 -2.05 -9.33 -5.54
C ILE A 22 -2.32 -8.42 -4.34
N ALA A 23 -1.91 -8.85 -3.14
CA ALA A 23 -2.08 -8.05 -1.93
C ALA A 23 -1.19 -6.79 -1.96
N ALA A 24 0.02 -6.90 -2.51
CA ALA A 24 0.94 -5.78 -2.66
C ALA A 24 0.38 -4.68 -3.56
N GLU A 25 -0.16 -5.04 -4.73
CA GLU A 25 -0.73 -4.09 -5.68
C GLU A 25 -1.99 -3.42 -5.11
N ASP A 26 -2.91 -4.18 -4.51
CA ASP A 26 -4.12 -3.63 -3.90
C ASP A 26 -3.79 -2.70 -2.71
N ALA A 27 -2.81 -3.07 -1.88
CA ALA A 27 -2.33 -2.22 -0.80
C ALA A 27 -1.73 -0.92 -1.34
N TRP A 28 -0.93 -0.98 -2.40
CA TRP A 28 -0.35 0.19 -3.04
C TRP A 28 -1.42 1.12 -3.63
N GLY A 29 -2.43 0.56 -4.32
CA GLY A 29 -3.56 1.34 -4.83
C GLY A 29 -4.30 2.09 -3.71
N LYS A 30 -4.58 1.43 -2.60
CA LYS A 30 -5.23 2.07 -1.44
C LYS A 30 -4.35 3.15 -0.80
N THR A 31 -3.04 2.91 -0.69
CA THR A 31 -2.08 3.90 -0.19
C THR A 31 -2.04 5.13 -1.07
N THR A 32 -1.96 5.00 -2.38
CA THR A 32 -1.89 6.15 -3.30
C THR A 32 -3.19 6.96 -3.28
N VAL A 33 -4.36 6.31 -3.22
CA VAL A 33 -5.65 7.00 -3.02
C VAL A 33 -5.69 7.77 -1.70
N PHE A 34 -5.23 7.16 -0.61
CA PHE A 34 -5.17 7.83 0.69
C PHE A 34 -4.26 9.05 0.64
N LEU A 35 -3.05 8.90 0.10
CA LEU A 35 -2.07 9.99 -0.01
C LEU A 35 -2.58 11.13 -0.91
N ALA A 36 -3.20 10.82 -2.05
CA ALA A 36 -3.78 11.84 -2.93
C ALA A 36 -4.85 12.70 -2.26
N GLY A 37 -5.62 12.15 -1.32
CA GLY A 37 -6.63 12.89 -0.57
C GLY A 37 -6.09 13.71 0.60
N HIS A 38 -4.87 13.43 1.09
CA HIS A 38 -4.37 13.97 2.37
C HIS A 38 -3.04 14.70 2.28
N LEU A 39 -2.24 14.47 1.24
CA LEU A 39 -1.07 15.27 0.94
C LEU A 39 -1.49 16.50 0.14
N GLN A 40 -1.86 17.56 0.86
CA GLN A 40 -1.89 18.91 0.30
C GLN A 40 -0.44 19.42 0.25
N SER A 41 0.02 19.90 -0.90
CA SER A 41 1.23 20.73 -0.93
C SER A 41 0.95 22.00 -0.13
N GLU A 42 1.87 22.42 0.75
CA GLU A 42 1.83 23.78 1.27
C GLU A 42 1.75 24.74 0.08
N GLN A 43 0.60 25.40 -0.08
CA GLN A 43 0.49 26.50 -1.02
C GLN A 43 1.24 27.66 -0.36
N LEU A 44 2.52 27.75 -0.66
CA LEU A 44 3.34 28.93 -0.37
C LEU A 44 2.72 30.08 -1.17
N PHE A 45 1.95 30.92 -0.48
CA PHE A 45 1.52 32.22 -0.96
C PHE A 45 2.64 33.24 -0.76
#